data_AF-A0A5N8Z5Q6-F1
#
_entry.id   AF-A0A5N8Z5Q6-F1
#
_cell.length_a   1.000
_cell.length_b   1.000
_cell.length_c   1.000
_cell.angle_alpha   90.00
_cell.angle_beta   90.00
_cell.angle_gamma   90.00
#
_symmetry.space_group_name_H-M   'P 1'
#
loop_
_entity.id
_entity.type
_entity.pdbx_description
1 polymer ?
#
loop_
_entity_poly.entity_id
_entity_poly.type
_entity_poly.pdbx_seq_one_letter_code
_entity_poly.pdbx_strand_id
1 'polypeptide(L)' 'MTSSNSELLDTLLTNAGLNPTRTDKEKLLPILEIYQARLKILHSIDLDEEEVSGGFDPLGLPGMKE' A
#
# COMPACT_ATOMS: atom_id res chain seq x y z
N MET A 1 21.47 -5.79 -2.33
CA MET A 1 20.69 -5.15 -1.25
C MET A 1 19.26 -5.71 -1.25
N THR A 2 19.10 -7.01 -1.01
CA THR A 2 17.81 -7.72 -1.05
C THR A 2 17.16 -7.86 0.34
N SER A 3 17.85 -7.44 1.40
CA SER A 3 17.42 -7.60 2.80
C SER A 3 16.22 -6.74 3.20
N SER A 4 15.81 -5.74 2.40
CA SER A 4 14.77 -4.77 2.82
C SER A 4 13.32 -5.24 2.61
N ASN A 5 13.04 -6.04 1.58
CA ASN A 5 11.64 -6.37 1.23
C ASN A 5 11.11 -7.59 1.97
N SER A 6 11.98 -8.55 2.33
CA SER A 6 11.60 -9.69 3.17
C SER A 6 11.24 -9.23 4.58
N GLU A 7 12.05 -8.35 5.16
CA GLU A 7 11.79 -7.78 6.50
C GLU A 7 10.52 -6.92 6.51
N LEU A 8 10.29 -6.14 5.45
CA LEU A 8 9.05 -5.39 5.29
C LEU A 8 7.84 -6.32 5.16
N LEU A 9 7.94 -7.38 4.36
CA LEU A 9 6.87 -8.37 4.21
C LEU A 9 6.51 -8.98 5.56
N ASP A 10 7.52 -9.41 6.34
CA ASP A 10 7.32 -9.94 7.69
C ASP A 10 6.66 -8.93 8.63
N THR A 11 7.07 -7.66 8.56
CA THR A 11 6.48 -6.57 9.35
C THR A 11 5.00 -6.36 8.99
N LEU A 12 4.67 -6.31 7.70
CA LEU A 12 3.30 -6.11 7.22
C LEU A 12 2.38 -7.26 7.65
N LEU A 13 2.86 -8.50 7.52
CA LEU A 13 2.11 -9.69 7.90
C LEU A 13 1.87 -9.76 9.40
N THR A 14 2.90 -9.42 10.20
CA THR A 14 2.80 -9.37 11.66
C THR A 14 1.80 -8.32 12.11
N ASN A 15 1.85 -7.11 11.55
CA ASN A 15 0.89 -6.04 11.87
C ASN A 15 -0.54 -6.38 11.46
N ALA A 16 -0.73 -7.20 10.42
CA ALA A 16 -2.03 -7.71 10.02
C ALA A 16 -2.52 -8.90 10.88
N GLY A 17 -1.72 -9.37 11.85
CA GLY A 17 -2.04 -10.53 12.68
C GLY A 17 -2.02 -11.86 11.91
N LEU A 18 -1.32 -11.91 10.77
CA LEU A 18 -1.22 -13.09 9.92
C LEU A 18 0.04 -13.91 10.27
N ASN A 19 -0.10 -15.23 10.27
CA ASN A 19 1.04 -16.16 10.40
C ASN A 19 1.19 -17.03 9.14
N PRO A 20 1.71 -16.47 8.03
CA PRO A 20 1.81 -17.19 6.77
C PRO A 20 2.94 -18.21 6.77
N THR A 21 2.76 -19.28 6.00
CA THR A 21 3.80 -20.29 5.81
C THR A 21 4.97 -19.73 5.00
N ARG A 22 6.10 -20.43 5.01
CA ARG A 22 7.24 -20.09 4.15
C ARG A 22 6.85 -20.01 2.67
N THR A 23 6.05 -20.97 2.20
CA THR A 23 5.57 -21.01 0.81
C THR A 23 4.69 -19.80 0.47
N ASP A 24 3.89 -19.32 1.42
CA ASP A 24 3.07 -18.12 1.22
C ASP A 24 3.96 -16.87 1.11
N LYS A 25 4.97 -16.75 1.99
CA LYS A 25 5.94 -15.64 1.92
C LYS A 25 6.71 -15.63 0.60
N GLU A 26 7.13 -16.79 0.11
CA GLU A 26 7.81 -16.93 -1.19
C GLU A 26 6.94 -16.48 -2.37
N LYS A 27 5.61 -16.65 -2.28
CA LYS A 27 4.66 -16.15 -3.29
C LYS A 27 4.36 -14.66 -3.14
N LEU A 28 4.31 -14.15 -1.91
CA LEU A 28 3.94 -12.77 -1.61
C LEU A 28 5.08 -11.78 -1.83
N LEU A 29 6.33 -12.20 -1.64
CA LEU A 29 7.50 -11.36 -1.84
C LEU A 29 7.60 -10.73 -3.24
N PRO A 30 7.50 -11.49 -4.35
CA PRO A 30 7.54 -10.88 -5.68
C PRO A 30 6.34 -9.97 -5.95
N ILE A 31 5.19 -10.24 -5.33
CA ILE A 31 4.00 -9.37 -5.42
C ILE A 31 4.29 -8.02 -4.76
N LEU A 32 4.84 -8.02 -3.53
CA LEU A 32 5.22 -6.81 -2.80
C LEU A 32 6.24 -5.98 -3.60
N GLU A 33 7.21 -6.63 -4.26
CA GLU A 33 8.20 -5.97 -5.09
C GLU A 33 7.57 -5.24 -6.28
N ILE A 34 6.63 -5.88 -6.98
CA ILE A 34 5.86 -5.26 -8.06
C ILE A 34 5.05 -4.07 -7.55
N TYR A 35 4.41 -4.21 -6.39
CA TYR A 35 3.63 -3.11 -5.80
C TYR A 35 4.51 -1.92 -5.44
N GLN A 36 5.67 -2.13 -4.82
CA GLN A 36 6.59 -1.03 -4.52
C GLN A 36 7.08 -0.33 -5.78
N ALA A 37 7.40 -1.08 -6.84
CA ALA A 37 7.83 -0.49 -8.11
C ALA A 37 6.73 0.40 -8.70
N ARG A 38 5.47 -0.05 -8.66
CA ARG A 38 4.32 0.73 -9.13
C ARG A 38 4.04 1.96 -8.26
N LEU A 39 4.13 1.81 -6.94
CA LEU A 39 3.96 2.94 -6.02
C LEU A 39 5.00 4.04 -6.25
N LYS A 40 6.25 3.68 -6.54
CA LYS A 40 7.29 4.66 -6.91
C LYS A 40 6.94 5.43 -8.17
N ILE A 41 6.35 4.76 -9.17
CA ILE A 41 5.87 5.42 -10.39
C ILE A 41 4.75 6.39 -10.05
N LEU A 42 3.74 5.94 -9.29
CA LEU A 42 2.60 6.79 -8.88
C LEU A 42 3.06 8.02 -8.09
N HIS A 43 3.98 7.85 -7.14
CA HIS A 43 4.54 8.97 -6.36
C HIS A 43 5.38 9.94 -7.20
N SER A 44 5.85 9.52 -8.38
CA SER A 44 6.60 10.38 -9.30
C SER A 44 5.72 11.16 -10.27
N ILE A 45 4.40 10.91 -10.28
CA ILE A 45 3.45 11.67 -11.07
C ILE A 45 3.15 12.97 -10.32
N ASP A 46 3.31 14.08 -11.03
CA ASP A 46 2.91 15.40 -10.56
C ASP A 46 1.39 15.52 -10.62
N LEU A 47 0.76 15.80 -9.48
CA LEU A 47 -0.69 15.84 -9.28
C LEU A 47 -1.15 17.26 -8.94
N ASP A 48 -0.32 18.28 -9.15
CA ASP A 48 -0.53 19.66 -8.71
C ASP A 48 -1.86 20.30 -9.17
N GLU A 49 -2.54 19.75 -10.19
CA GLU A 49 -3.86 20.20 -10.67
C GLU A 49 -4.98 19.13 -10.59
N GLU A 50 -4.70 17.92 -10.10
CA GLU A 50 -5.74 16.90 -9.90
C GLU A 50 -6.22 16.89 -8.45
N GLU A 51 -7.53 17.10 -8.24
CA GLU A 51 -8.17 16.88 -6.94
C GLU A 51 -8.14 15.38 -6.62
N VAL A 52 -7.04 14.92 -6.03
CA VAL A 52 -7.00 13.61 -5.40
C VAL A 52 -7.86 13.73 -4.15
N SER A 53 -9.03 13.10 -4.16
CA SER A 53 -9.93 13.03 -3.00
C SER A 53 -9.27 12.23 -1.86
N GLY A 54 -8.26 12.81 -1.23
CA GLY A 54 -7.51 12.28 -0.09
C GLY A 54 -8.21 12.51 1.24
N GLY A 55 -9.38 13.16 1.24
CA GLY A 55 -10.22 13.33 2.41
C GLY A 55 -11.04 12.07 2.66
N PHE A 56 -10.58 11.21 3.58
CA PHE A 56 -11.52 10.32 4.26
C PHE A 56 -12.24 11.14 5.33
N ASP A 57 -13.41 11.66 4.99
CA ASP A 57 -14.32 12.24 5.98
C ASP A 57 -15.30 11.15 6.45
N PRO A 58 -15.12 10.58 7.65
CA PRO A 58 -16.06 9.58 8.18
C PRO A 58 -17.46 10.15 8.44
N LEU A 59 -17.63 11.48 8.42
CA LEU A 59 -18.90 12.19 8.58
C LEU A 59 -19.41 12.79 7.26
N GLY A 60 -18.59 12.76 6.21
CA GLY A 60 -18.85 13.38 4.92
C GLY A 60 -19.69 12.48 4.03
N LEU A 61 -21.00 12.43 4.28
CA LEU A 61 -21.93 11.99 3.24
C LEU A 61 -21.86 12.99 2.08
N PRO A 62 -21.64 12.54 0.83
CA PRO A 62 -21.70 13.44 -0.31
C PRO A 62 -23.15 13.87 -0.49
N GLY A 63 -23.45 15.15 -0.21
CA GLY A 63 -24.66 15.79 -0.74
C GLY A 63 -25.66 16.41 0.24
N MET A 64 -25.24 16.97 1.37
CA MET A 64 -26.12 17.93 2.07
C MET A 64 -25.48 19.31 2.14
N LYS A 65 -25.75 20.10 1.09
CA LYS A 65 -25.83 21.56 1.21
C LYS A 65 -27.25 21.89 1.65
N GLU A 66 -27.41 22.49 2.82
CA GLU A 66 -28.51 23.43 3.10
C GLU A 66 -27.90 24.76 3.56
#